data_AF-D2JDL0-F1
#
_entry.id   AF-D2JDL0-F1
#
_cell.length_a   1.000
_cell.length_b   1.000
_cell.length_c   1.000
_cell.angle_alpha   90.00
_cell.angle_beta   90.00
_cell.angle_gamma   90.00
#
_symmetry.space_group_name_H-M   'P 1'
#
loop_
_entity.id
_entity.type
_entity.pdbx_description
1 polymer ?
#
loop_
_entity_poly.entity_id
_entity_poly.type
_entity_poly.pdbx_seq_one_letter_code
_entity_poly.pdbx_strand_id
1 'polypeptide(L)'
;MKSFFFIIILVLLLFSIFELNKDITDKKYKLLIVLTTILLVCITPLYSILCFFAIFLVSIFLLFTKKNKRLWKHMLLFFGIAFLVAAIIFTSITPSITKSDIDNMSDDEKMEYIYDADDDKGKKLYEEDKDIYKYLFKKYFDKDYDLVKIPNEKTINKIKDSNELSPEQSTKLEIEKPKLYDKYLETVDTSFDEEIEKEQEDTEDTEDTESDEDKLKDSIDSELTSGHGSIKSVDYYNDSLGENAVIVIKGKENLSDKMTSEGMRYAVADTVKGVRDSRVSLDTFTIDVIYPVEDDTGNTNHDFHVIKSEWSMNTVKNMSSTDLELLNTDLDKYANSYDESTALK
;
A
#
# COMPACT_ATOMS: atom_id res chain seq x y z
N MET A 1 5.47 6.92 -32.14
CA MET A 1 6.39 8.07 -31.97
C MET A 1 7.79 7.69 -31.47
N LYS A 2 7.94 6.71 -30.56
CA LYS A 2 9.22 6.29 -29.96
C LYS A 2 10.31 5.85 -30.99
N SER A 3 9.95 5.11 -32.04
CA SER A 3 10.92 4.67 -33.07
C SER A 3 11.44 5.80 -33.97
N PHE A 4 10.67 6.88 -34.16
CA PHE A 4 11.08 7.97 -35.06
C PHE A 4 12.19 8.82 -34.45
N PHE A 5 12.12 9.07 -33.13
CA PHE A 5 13.17 9.76 -32.39
C PHE A 5 14.47 8.95 -32.33
N PHE A 6 14.37 7.63 -32.15
CA PHE A 6 15.53 6.74 -32.15
C PHE A 6 16.27 6.76 -33.50
N ILE A 7 15.53 6.77 -34.61
CA ILE A 7 16.11 6.87 -35.96
C ILE A 7 16.82 8.20 -36.16
N ILE A 8 16.24 9.32 -35.71
CA ILE A 8 16.88 10.64 -35.81
C ILE A 8 18.18 10.70 -35.02
N ILE A 9 18.19 10.18 -33.79
CA ILE A 9 19.39 10.13 -32.94
C ILE A 9 20.47 9.25 -33.57
N LEU A 10 20.09 8.09 -34.11
CA LEU A 10 21.01 7.18 -34.81
C LEU A 10 21.64 7.86 -36.03
N VAL A 11 20.85 8.59 -36.82
CA VAL A 11 21.33 9.32 -38.00
C VAL A 11 22.31 10.43 -37.61
N LEU A 12 22.03 11.19 -36.54
CA LEU A 12 22.91 12.24 -36.04
C LEU A 12 24.22 11.68 -35.47
N LEU A 13 24.17 10.52 -34.80
CA LEU A 13 25.36 9.80 -34.31
C LEU A 13 26.23 9.31 -35.47
N LEU A 14 25.62 8.70 -36.48
CA LEU A 14 26.31 8.23 -37.69
C LEU A 14 26.95 9.39 -38.47
N PHE A 15 26.27 10.53 -38.57
CA PHE A 15 26.80 11.73 -39.23
C PHE A 15 28.00 12.32 -38.47
N SER A 16 27.92 12.36 -37.14
CA SER A 16 29.02 12.84 -36.29
C SER A 16 30.25 11.94 -36.38
N ILE A 17 30.05 10.62 -36.46
CA ILE A 17 31.13 9.64 -36.64
C ILE A 17 31.76 9.73 -38.02
N PHE A 18 30.95 9.97 -39.07
CA PHE A 18 31.46 10.15 -40.42
C PHE A 18 32.40 11.36 -40.54
N GLU A 19 32.04 12.49 -39.94
CA GLU A 19 32.90 13.68 -39.89
C GLU A 19 34.15 13.44 -39.02
N LEU A 20 34.04 12.75 -37.88
CA LEU A 20 35.20 12.39 -37.05
C LEU A 20 36.20 11.49 -37.78
N ASN A 21 35.72 10.62 -38.67
CA ASN A 21 36.53 9.67 -39.44
C ASN A 21 37.30 10.35 -40.59
N LYS A 22 36.87 11.55 -41.02
CA LYS A 22 37.53 12.33 -42.07
C LYS A 22 38.87 12.91 -41.63
N ASP A 23 38.97 13.31 -40.35
CA ASP A 23 40.14 13.98 -39.78
C ASP A 23 41.22 13.02 -39.22
N ILE A 24 40.91 11.73 -39.09
CA ILE A 24 41.83 10.74 -38.53
C ILE A 24 42.60 10.05 -39.67
N THR A 25 43.89 10.33 -39.82
CA THR A 25 44.72 9.78 -40.90
C THR A 25 45.24 8.37 -40.62
N ASP A 26 45.20 7.94 -39.36
CA ASP A 26 45.77 6.67 -38.91
C ASP A 26 44.73 5.54 -38.90
N LYS A 27 44.98 4.49 -39.70
CA LYS A 27 44.07 3.36 -39.94
C LYS A 27 43.71 2.58 -38.67
N LYS A 28 44.59 2.55 -37.66
CA LYS A 28 44.32 1.82 -36.40
C LYS A 28 43.19 2.46 -35.58
N TYR A 29 43.12 3.79 -35.57
CA TYR A 29 42.09 4.53 -34.83
C TYR A 29 40.73 4.51 -35.54
N LYS A 30 40.73 4.50 -36.89
CA LYS A 30 39.49 4.31 -37.67
C LYS A 30 38.82 2.97 -37.36
N LEU A 31 39.62 1.90 -37.30
CA LEU A 31 39.13 0.56 -37.01
C LEU A 31 38.57 0.46 -35.58
N LEU A 32 39.27 1.07 -34.61
CA LEU A 32 38.85 1.10 -33.21
C LEU A 32 37.51 1.84 -33.02
N ILE A 33 37.33 3.00 -33.68
CA ILE A 33 36.09 3.79 -33.61
C ILE A 33 34.92 3.03 -34.25
N VAL A 34 35.14 2.39 -35.39
CA VAL A 34 34.10 1.59 -36.05
C VAL A 34 33.70 0.40 -35.17
N LEU A 35 34.67 -0.30 -34.57
CA LEU A 35 34.40 -1.43 -33.65
C LEU A 35 33.67 -0.99 -32.38
N THR A 36 34.06 0.11 -31.74
CA THR A 36 33.37 0.60 -30.52
C THR A 36 31.96 1.09 -30.83
N THR A 37 31.74 1.66 -32.02
CA THR A 37 30.39 2.07 -32.46
C THR A 37 29.49 0.86 -32.72
N ILE A 38 30.01 -0.18 -33.37
CA ILE A 38 29.26 -1.44 -33.59
C ILE A 38 28.94 -2.09 -32.24
N LEU A 39 29.90 -2.10 -31.31
CA LEU A 39 29.69 -2.63 -29.96
C LEU A 39 28.58 -1.87 -29.20
N LEU A 40 28.51 -0.54 -29.37
CA LEU A 40 27.49 0.33 -28.76
C LEU A 40 26.08 0.06 -29.30
N VAL A 41 25.96 -0.37 -30.56
CA VAL A 41 24.68 -0.67 -31.22
C VAL A 41 24.19 -2.10 -30.91
N CYS A 42 25.11 -3.04 -30.63
CA CYS A 42 24.78 -4.45 -30.43
C CYS A 42 24.47 -4.86 -28.99
N ILE A 43 24.65 -3.97 -28.01
CA ILE A 43 24.47 -4.29 -26.59
C ILE A 43 23.11 -3.80 -26.10
N THR A 44 22.26 -4.74 -25.69
CA THR A 44 20.93 -4.56 -25.09
C THR A 44 20.87 -3.46 -24.01
N PRO A 45 19.71 -2.82 -23.78
CA PRO A 45 19.60 -1.57 -23.03
C PRO A 45 20.24 -1.58 -21.64
N LEU A 46 20.27 -2.70 -20.91
CA LEU A 46 20.89 -2.79 -19.59
C LEU A 46 22.43 -2.64 -19.57
N TYR A 47 23.14 -3.12 -20.59
CA TYR A 47 24.61 -3.08 -20.62
C TYR A 47 25.14 -1.80 -21.28
N SER A 48 24.28 -1.04 -21.94
CA SER A 48 24.65 0.21 -22.63
C SER A 48 25.25 1.24 -21.66
N ILE A 49 24.70 1.38 -20.44
CA ILE A 49 25.12 2.36 -19.44
C ILE A 49 26.53 2.06 -18.92
N LEU A 50 26.82 0.79 -18.59
CA LEU A 50 28.16 0.34 -18.16
C LEU A 50 29.20 0.51 -19.27
N CYS A 51 28.84 0.21 -20.52
CA CYS A 51 29.71 0.46 -21.67
C CYS A 51 29.95 1.96 -21.91
N PHE A 52 28.92 2.80 -21.77
CA PHE A 52 29.06 4.27 -21.84
C PHE A 52 29.99 4.80 -20.74
N PHE A 53 29.88 4.29 -19.51
CA PHE A 53 30.74 4.68 -18.39
C PHE A 53 32.20 4.24 -18.59
N ALA A 54 32.42 3.03 -19.11
CA ALA A 54 33.76 2.55 -19.45
C ALA A 54 34.41 3.38 -20.57
N ILE A 55 33.64 3.70 -21.63
CA ILE A 55 34.10 4.57 -22.72
C ILE A 55 34.35 6.00 -22.22
N PHE A 56 33.55 6.50 -21.28
CA PHE A 56 33.74 7.80 -20.63
C PHE A 56 35.05 7.85 -19.84
N LEU A 57 35.36 6.82 -19.03
CA LEU A 57 36.61 6.72 -18.28
C LEU A 57 37.84 6.61 -19.21
N VAL A 58 37.74 5.81 -20.28
CA VAL A 58 38.81 5.69 -21.29
C VAL A 58 39.00 7.01 -22.05
N SER A 59 37.92 7.74 -22.34
CA SER A 59 37.99 9.04 -23.02
C SER A 59 38.61 10.12 -22.13
N ILE A 60 38.30 10.14 -20.82
CA ILE A 60 38.95 11.02 -19.83
C ILE A 60 40.44 10.70 -19.71
N PHE A 61 40.80 9.41 -19.68
CA PHE A 61 42.19 8.98 -19.63
C PHE A 61 42.99 9.41 -20.88
N LEU A 62 42.40 9.28 -22.06
CA LEU A 62 42.99 9.76 -23.32
C LEU A 62 43.07 11.30 -23.39
N LEU A 63 42.17 12.02 -22.74
CA LEU A 63 42.20 13.48 -22.63
C LEU A 63 43.34 13.98 -21.72
N PHE A 64 43.64 13.27 -20.63
CA PHE A 64 44.75 13.62 -19.73
C PHE A 64 46.13 13.44 -20.39
N THR A 65 46.24 12.56 -21.39
CA THR A 65 47.51 12.26 -22.06
C THR A 65 47.81 13.18 -23.25
N LYS A 66 46.83 13.94 -23.78
CA LYS A 66 47.06 14.80 -24.96
C LYS A 66 46.50 16.23 -24.81
N LYS A 67 47.44 17.19 -24.75
CA LYS A 67 47.25 18.63 -24.51
C LYS A 67 46.67 19.39 -25.73
N ASN A 68 45.62 18.87 -26.39
CA ASN A 68 45.06 19.49 -27.60
C ASN A 68 43.74 20.24 -27.31
N LYS A 69 43.83 21.56 -27.11
CA LYS A 69 42.70 22.44 -26.72
C LYS A 69 41.53 22.47 -27.70
N ARG A 70 41.75 22.15 -28.99
CA ARG A 70 40.70 22.23 -30.03
C ARG A 70 39.76 21.03 -29.99
N LEU A 71 40.30 19.82 -29.78
CA LEU A 71 39.52 18.59 -29.58
C LEU A 71 38.69 18.66 -28.29
N TRP A 72 39.20 19.35 -27.27
CA TRP A 72 38.52 19.53 -25.99
C TRP A 72 37.15 20.20 -26.14
N LYS A 73 37.04 21.26 -26.95
CA LYS A 73 35.75 21.97 -27.15
C LYS A 73 34.70 21.11 -27.88
N HIS A 74 35.11 20.36 -28.90
CA HIS A 74 34.18 19.50 -29.66
C HIS A 74 33.74 18.28 -28.85
N MET A 75 34.64 17.69 -28.06
CA MET A 75 34.27 16.59 -27.16
C MET A 75 33.35 17.06 -26.03
N LEU A 76 33.59 18.25 -25.44
CA LEU A 76 32.73 18.78 -24.38
C LEU A 76 31.30 19.07 -24.88
N LEU A 77 31.17 19.57 -26.12
CA LEU A 77 29.89 19.74 -26.79
C LEU A 77 29.19 18.38 -27.03
N PHE A 78 29.93 17.39 -27.51
CA PHE A 78 29.41 16.04 -27.74
C PHE A 78 28.95 15.37 -26.43
N PHE A 79 29.71 15.52 -25.35
CA PHE A 79 29.33 15.01 -24.03
C PHE A 79 28.13 15.74 -23.44
N GLY A 80 28.02 17.06 -23.63
CA GLY A 80 26.84 17.82 -23.20
C GLY A 80 25.56 17.35 -23.92
N ILE A 81 25.65 17.11 -25.24
CA ILE A 81 24.53 16.59 -26.03
C ILE A 81 24.21 15.14 -25.62
N ALA A 82 25.22 14.29 -25.44
CA ALA A 82 25.03 12.90 -25.03
C ALA A 82 24.40 12.80 -23.63
N PHE A 83 24.81 13.66 -22.69
CA PHE A 83 24.22 13.73 -21.35
C PHE A 83 22.77 14.21 -21.38
N LEU A 84 22.46 15.22 -22.20
CA LEU A 84 21.10 15.72 -22.37
C LEU A 84 20.18 14.67 -23.02
N VAL A 85 20.68 13.93 -24.00
CA VAL A 85 19.98 12.79 -24.60
C VAL A 85 19.79 11.66 -23.59
N ALA A 86 20.83 11.33 -22.80
CA ALA A 86 20.73 10.32 -21.75
C ALA A 86 19.72 10.71 -20.66
N ALA A 87 19.66 11.99 -20.27
CA ALA A 87 18.69 12.50 -19.31
C ALA A 87 17.25 12.38 -19.86
N ILE A 88 17.02 12.77 -21.12
CA ILE A 88 15.71 12.62 -21.78
C ILE A 88 15.30 11.14 -21.86
N ILE A 89 16.25 10.27 -22.22
CA ILE A 89 16.02 8.81 -22.27
C ILE A 89 15.73 8.27 -20.86
N PHE A 90 16.46 8.69 -19.83
CA PHE A 90 16.24 8.24 -18.46
C PHE A 90 14.87 8.67 -17.91
N THR A 91 14.42 9.91 -18.21
CA THR A 91 13.07 10.36 -17.85
C THR A 91 11.94 9.70 -18.65
N SER A 92 12.26 8.95 -19.71
CA SER A 92 11.28 8.25 -20.55
C SER A 92 11.35 6.71 -20.42
N ILE A 93 12.16 6.20 -19.50
CA ILE A 93 12.29 4.77 -19.14
C ILE A 93 11.88 4.52 -17.67
N THR A 94 10.92 5.28 -17.12
CA THR A 94 10.07 4.67 -16.10
C THR A 94 9.07 3.77 -16.85
N PRO A 95 9.08 2.45 -16.66
CA PRO A 95 8.05 1.61 -17.25
C PRO A 95 6.72 1.98 -16.59
N SER A 96 5.89 2.70 -17.34
CA SER A 96 4.49 2.91 -16.97
C SER A 96 3.79 1.54 -16.98
N ILE A 97 3.12 1.22 -15.88
CA ILE A 97 2.37 -0.03 -15.72
C ILE A 97 1.39 -0.21 -16.90
N THR A 98 1.24 -1.44 -17.38
CA THR A 98 0.35 -1.76 -18.51
C THR A 98 -0.84 -2.60 -18.06
N LYS A 99 -1.87 -2.72 -18.92
CA LYS A 99 -3.03 -3.60 -18.65
C LYS A 99 -2.62 -5.06 -18.46
N SER A 100 -1.61 -5.52 -19.19
CA SER A 100 -1.08 -6.87 -19.04
C SER A 100 -0.36 -7.06 -17.70
N ASP A 101 0.27 -6.03 -17.16
CA ASP A 101 0.89 -6.11 -15.85
C ASP A 101 -0.20 -6.21 -14.78
N ILE A 102 -1.25 -5.39 -14.89
CA ILE A 102 -2.43 -5.44 -14.01
C ILE A 102 -3.12 -6.81 -14.03
N ASP A 103 -3.25 -7.42 -15.21
CA ASP A 103 -3.85 -8.75 -15.33
C ASP A 103 -3.05 -9.85 -14.62
N ASN A 104 -1.77 -9.63 -14.37
CA ASN A 104 -0.88 -10.58 -13.70
C ASN A 104 -0.55 -10.19 -12.24
N MET A 105 -1.05 -9.04 -11.76
CA MET A 105 -0.84 -8.61 -10.37
C MET A 105 -1.63 -9.50 -9.39
N SER A 106 -1.03 -9.74 -8.22
CA SER A 106 -1.77 -10.24 -7.07
C SER A 106 -2.80 -9.22 -6.58
N ASP A 107 -3.73 -9.65 -5.74
CA ASP A 107 -4.72 -8.72 -5.17
C ASP A 107 -4.08 -7.75 -4.17
N ASP A 108 -3.04 -8.18 -3.45
CA ASP A 108 -2.22 -7.32 -2.59
C ASP A 108 -1.52 -6.22 -3.40
N GLU A 109 -0.93 -6.56 -4.55
CA GLU A 109 -0.28 -5.57 -5.42
C GLU A 109 -1.30 -4.56 -5.96
N LYS A 110 -2.50 -5.00 -6.34
CA LYS A 110 -3.56 -4.08 -6.78
C LYS A 110 -4.04 -3.20 -5.63
N MET A 111 -4.11 -3.74 -4.42
CA MET A 111 -4.51 -3.04 -3.21
C MET A 111 -3.62 -1.82 -2.95
N GLU A 112 -2.30 -1.96 -3.11
CA GLU A 112 -1.34 -0.84 -2.95
C GLU A 112 -1.60 0.35 -3.89
N TYR A 113 -2.25 0.12 -5.04
CA TYR A 113 -2.62 1.20 -5.97
C TYR A 113 -4.04 1.73 -5.72
N ILE A 114 -4.87 1.00 -4.99
CA ILE A 114 -6.28 1.36 -4.76
C ILE A 114 -6.47 2.04 -3.41
N TYR A 115 -5.79 1.56 -2.38
CA TYR A 115 -5.78 2.14 -1.04
C TYR A 115 -4.41 2.76 -0.78
N ASP A 116 -4.41 4.02 -0.34
CA ASP A 116 -3.21 4.80 -0.09
C ASP A 116 -2.53 4.33 1.21
N ALA A 117 -1.93 3.14 1.15
CA ALA A 117 -1.29 2.52 2.30
C ALA A 117 0.15 3.02 2.50
N ASP A 118 0.82 3.50 1.44
CA ASP A 118 2.09 4.24 1.49
C ASP A 118 2.50 4.67 0.06
N ASP A 119 2.90 5.94 -0.11
CA ASP A 119 3.54 6.52 -1.32
C ASP A 119 2.63 7.01 -2.49
N ASP A 120 1.35 7.35 -2.28
CA ASP A 120 0.48 8.00 -3.29
C ASP A 120 0.41 7.24 -4.64
N LYS A 121 0.67 5.91 -4.66
CA LYS A 121 0.88 5.16 -5.92
C LYS A 121 -0.32 5.22 -6.86
N GLY A 122 -1.52 5.06 -6.31
CA GLY A 122 -2.77 5.16 -7.07
C GLY A 122 -2.97 6.52 -7.70
N LYS A 123 -2.71 7.58 -6.94
CA LYS A 123 -2.84 8.97 -7.39
C LYS A 123 -1.82 9.34 -8.46
N LYS A 124 -0.56 8.94 -8.28
CA LYS A 124 0.49 9.10 -9.31
C LYS A 124 0.08 8.38 -10.60
N LEU A 125 -0.41 7.14 -10.51
CA LEU A 125 -0.88 6.40 -11.68
C LEU A 125 -2.09 7.07 -12.34
N TYR A 126 -3.02 7.61 -11.56
CA TYR A 126 -4.16 8.34 -12.11
C TYR A 126 -3.74 9.63 -12.83
N GLU A 127 -2.75 10.36 -12.30
CA GLU A 127 -2.21 11.57 -12.93
C GLU A 127 -1.43 11.26 -14.21
N GLU A 128 -0.69 10.15 -14.24
CA GLU A 128 0.12 9.72 -15.39
C GLU A 128 -0.72 9.08 -16.51
N ASP A 129 -1.60 8.13 -16.17
CA ASP A 129 -2.45 7.41 -17.12
C ASP A 129 -3.80 6.99 -16.49
N LYS A 130 -4.79 7.87 -16.65
CA LYS A 130 -6.16 7.65 -16.16
C LYS A 130 -6.79 6.36 -16.69
N ASP A 131 -6.52 5.97 -17.93
CA ASP A 131 -7.17 4.80 -18.53
C ASP A 131 -6.65 3.50 -17.92
N ILE A 132 -5.36 3.48 -17.57
CA ILE A 132 -4.75 2.38 -16.85
C ILE A 132 -5.25 2.32 -15.40
N TYR A 133 -5.33 3.45 -14.69
CA TYR A 133 -5.91 3.48 -13.35
C TYR A 133 -7.37 3.00 -13.35
N LYS A 134 -8.20 3.48 -14.30
CA LYS A 134 -9.59 3.02 -14.44
C LYS A 134 -9.69 1.52 -14.74
N TYR A 135 -8.75 0.98 -15.53
CA TYR A 135 -8.69 -0.45 -15.81
C TYR A 135 -8.33 -1.24 -14.55
N LEU A 136 -7.35 -0.78 -13.77
CA LEU A 136 -6.99 -1.35 -12.47
C LEU A 136 -8.18 -1.32 -11.50
N PHE A 137 -8.82 -0.16 -11.35
CA PHE A 137 -10.00 0.01 -10.50
C PHE A 137 -11.10 -0.97 -10.87
N LYS A 138 -11.38 -1.12 -12.17
CA LYS A 138 -12.34 -2.11 -12.66
C LYS A 138 -11.92 -3.53 -12.36
N LYS A 139 -10.63 -3.85 -12.47
CA LYS A 139 -10.10 -5.18 -12.17
C LYS A 139 -10.16 -5.51 -10.68
N TYR A 140 -10.06 -4.50 -9.84
CA TYR A 140 -10.07 -4.65 -8.39
C TYR A 140 -11.50 -4.71 -7.82
N PHE A 141 -12.37 -3.78 -8.20
CA PHE A 141 -13.74 -3.69 -7.68
C PHE A 141 -14.80 -4.40 -8.55
N ASP A 142 -14.42 -5.01 -9.66
CA ASP A 142 -15.33 -5.50 -10.72
C ASP A 142 -16.39 -4.47 -11.17
N LYS A 143 -16.04 -3.18 -11.11
CA LYS A 143 -16.97 -2.07 -11.34
C LYS A 143 -16.35 -1.00 -12.21
N ASP A 144 -17.14 -0.50 -13.16
CA ASP A 144 -16.65 0.54 -14.05
C ASP A 144 -16.50 1.86 -13.29
N TYR A 145 -15.26 2.36 -13.26
CA TYR A 145 -14.88 3.60 -12.57
C TYR A 145 -15.79 4.77 -12.97
N ASP A 146 -16.16 4.89 -14.25
CA ASP A 146 -16.97 6.01 -14.74
C ASP A 146 -18.44 5.91 -14.31
N LEU A 147 -18.91 4.73 -13.91
CA LEU A 147 -20.26 4.52 -13.38
C LEU A 147 -20.38 4.81 -11.88
N VAL A 148 -19.26 4.85 -11.15
CA VAL A 148 -19.24 5.18 -9.72
C VAL A 148 -19.53 6.67 -9.53
N LYS A 149 -20.60 6.97 -8.78
CA LYS A 149 -21.04 8.34 -8.50
C LYS A 149 -20.46 8.82 -7.18
N ILE A 150 -19.65 9.87 -7.25
CA ILE A 150 -19.14 10.57 -6.06
C ILE A 150 -20.29 11.34 -5.40
N PRO A 151 -20.55 11.14 -4.10
CA PRO A 151 -21.53 11.93 -3.37
C PRO A 151 -21.23 13.43 -3.41
N ASN A 152 -22.26 14.25 -3.26
CA ASN A 152 -22.07 15.70 -3.14
C ASN A 152 -21.80 16.08 -1.67
N GLU A 153 -21.32 17.30 -1.46
CA GLU A 153 -21.00 17.80 -0.12
C GLU A 153 -22.16 17.74 0.88
N LYS A 154 -23.41 17.95 0.44
CA LYS A 154 -24.58 17.82 1.32
C LYS A 154 -24.82 16.38 1.77
N THR A 155 -24.38 15.41 0.98
CA THR A 155 -24.46 13.99 1.30
C THR A 155 -23.32 13.64 2.26
N ILE A 156 -22.10 14.08 1.96
CA ILE A 156 -20.92 13.88 2.83
C ILE A 156 -21.16 14.41 4.24
N ASN A 157 -21.66 15.65 4.39
CA ASN A 157 -21.91 16.24 5.72
C ASN A 157 -23.04 15.55 6.53
N LYS A 158 -23.74 14.57 5.95
CA LYS A 158 -24.82 13.83 6.60
C LYS A 158 -24.45 12.39 6.93
N ILE A 159 -23.33 11.92 6.39
CA ILE A 159 -22.81 10.59 6.69
C ILE A 159 -22.39 10.60 8.16
N LYS A 160 -22.84 9.60 8.90
CA LYS A 160 -22.50 9.41 10.31
C LYS A 160 -21.74 8.12 10.55
N ASP A 161 -21.73 7.22 9.57
CA ASP A 161 -20.96 5.99 9.62
C ASP A 161 -20.07 5.90 8.37
N SER A 162 -18.81 5.52 8.60
CA SER A 162 -17.84 5.13 7.58
C SER A 162 -18.39 4.14 6.54
N ASN A 163 -19.38 3.32 6.89
CA ASN A 163 -19.98 2.32 6.01
C ASN A 163 -21.03 2.88 5.03
N GLU A 164 -21.45 4.14 5.17
CA GLU A 164 -22.43 4.75 4.24
C GLU A 164 -21.82 5.07 2.86
N LEU A 165 -20.50 5.09 2.76
CA LEU A 165 -19.76 5.22 1.52
C LEU A 165 -19.21 3.86 1.11
N SER A 166 -19.63 3.37 -0.06
CA SER A 166 -19.00 2.18 -0.62
C SER A 166 -17.51 2.43 -0.86
N PRO A 167 -16.65 1.40 -0.74
CA PRO A 167 -15.21 1.54 -0.95
C PRO A 167 -14.87 2.16 -2.31
N GLU A 168 -15.62 1.83 -3.36
CA GLU A 168 -15.46 2.40 -4.70
C GLU A 168 -15.71 3.91 -4.73
N GLN A 169 -16.72 4.37 -3.98
CA GLN A 169 -17.03 5.79 -3.88
C GLN A 169 -15.99 6.53 -3.05
N SER A 170 -15.50 5.92 -1.97
CA SER A 170 -14.44 6.45 -1.11
C SER A 170 -13.14 6.65 -1.89
N THR A 171 -12.63 5.59 -2.54
CA THR A 171 -11.43 5.64 -3.38
C THR A 171 -11.57 6.68 -4.50
N LYS A 172 -12.71 6.72 -5.18
CA LYS A 172 -12.93 7.71 -6.25
C LYS A 172 -13.03 9.14 -5.72
N LEU A 173 -13.58 9.32 -4.52
CA LEU A 173 -13.69 10.61 -3.84
C LEU A 173 -12.31 11.16 -3.45
N GLU A 174 -11.45 10.31 -2.90
CA GLU A 174 -10.06 10.61 -2.57
C GLU A 174 -9.25 11.07 -3.79
N ILE A 175 -9.34 10.32 -4.90
CA ILE A 175 -8.60 10.60 -6.14
C ILE A 175 -9.09 11.88 -6.85
N GLU A 176 -10.41 12.07 -7.00
CA GLU A 176 -10.94 13.19 -7.79
C GLU A 176 -11.22 14.46 -6.98
N LYS A 177 -11.49 14.32 -5.68
CA LYS A 177 -11.91 15.41 -4.80
C LYS A 177 -11.31 15.27 -3.39
N PRO A 178 -9.97 15.33 -3.25
CA PRO A 178 -9.29 15.10 -1.97
C PRO A 178 -9.82 16.00 -0.84
N LYS A 179 -10.08 17.28 -1.11
CA LYS A 179 -10.66 18.19 -0.09
C LYS A 179 -12.03 17.77 0.44
N LEU A 180 -12.82 17.09 -0.39
CA LEU A 180 -14.14 16.59 0.01
C LEU A 180 -14.01 15.23 0.71
N TYR A 181 -12.95 14.48 0.40
CA TYR A 181 -12.55 13.27 1.12
C TYR A 181 -12.06 13.60 2.54
N ASP A 182 -11.19 14.61 2.69
CA ASP A 182 -10.74 15.09 4.01
C ASP A 182 -11.94 15.45 4.89
N LYS A 183 -12.93 16.13 4.31
CA LYS A 183 -14.17 16.49 5.01
C LYS A 183 -15.03 15.28 5.39
N TYR A 184 -15.00 14.23 4.58
CA TYR A 184 -15.66 12.97 4.91
C TYR A 184 -14.98 12.32 6.12
N LEU A 185 -13.64 12.26 6.15
CA LEU A 185 -12.89 11.76 7.30
C LEU A 185 -13.22 12.56 8.57
N GLU A 186 -13.23 13.90 8.49
CA GLU A 186 -13.62 14.77 9.61
C GLU A 186 -15.04 14.51 10.11
N THR A 187 -15.99 14.22 9.21
CA THR A 187 -17.40 13.99 9.58
C THR A 187 -17.58 12.63 10.26
N VAL A 188 -16.88 11.59 9.77
CA VAL A 188 -16.91 10.24 10.38
C VAL A 188 -16.27 10.24 11.76
N ASP A 189 -15.16 10.96 11.94
CA ASP A 189 -14.50 11.15 13.24
C ASP A 189 -15.45 11.83 14.25
N THR A 190 -16.10 12.93 13.85
CA THR A 190 -17.01 13.66 14.75
C THR A 190 -18.31 12.93 15.06
N SER A 191 -18.81 12.07 14.16
CA SER A 191 -19.97 11.21 14.48
C SER A 191 -19.64 10.06 15.41
N PHE A 192 -18.38 9.60 15.41
CA PHE A 192 -17.88 8.61 16.37
C PHE A 192 -17.85 9.22 17.78
N ASP A 193 -17.36 10.46 17.91
CA ASP A 193 -17.39 11.21 19.17
C ASP A 193 -18.81 11.49 19.68
N GLU A 194 -19.77 11.87 18.81
CA GLU A 194 -21.17 12.13 19.20
C GLU A 194 -21.98 10.87 19.58
N GLU A 195 -21.62 9.68 19.07
CA GLU A 195 -22.22 8.40 19.50
C GLU A 195 -21.64 7.92 20.84
N ILE A 196 -20.34 8.15 21.08
CA ILE A 196 -19.69 7.90 22.37
C ILE A 196 -20.29 8.81 23.46
N GLU A 197 -20.51 10.11 23.19
CA GLU A 197 -21.10 11.03 24.16
C GLU A 197 -22.55 10.66 24.55
N LYS A 198 -23.32 10.03 23.65
CA LYS A 198 -24.70 9.60 23.96
C LYS A 198 -24.80 8.29 24.72
N GLU A 199 -23.79 7.42 24.64
CA GLU A 199 -23.69 6.25 25.52
C GLU A 199 -23.02 6.60 26.86
N GLN A 200 -22.27 7.71 26.93
CA GLN A 200 -21.61 8.19 28.16
C GLN A 200 -22.49 9.08 29.08
N GLU A 201 -23.59 9.65 28.60
CA GLU A 201 -24.46 10.54 29.41
C GLU A 201 -25.24 9.83 30.55
N ASP A 202 -25.13 8.50 30.70
CA ASP A 202 -25.76 7.75 31.82
C ASP A 202 -24.78 7.38 32.95
N THR A 203 -23.57 7.94 33.00
CA THR A 203 -22.65 7.72 34.12
C THR A 203 -22.05 9.04 34.61
N GLU A 204 -22.70 9.63 35.61
CA GLU A 204 -22.21 10.79 36.37
C GLU A 204 -20.84 10.53 37.02
N ASP A 205 -19.97 11.54 36.87
CA ASP A 205 -18.80 11.93 37.65
C ASP A 205 -18.40 11.06 38.87
N THR A 206 -17.15 10.57 38.85
CA THR A 206 -16.29 10.55 40.04
C THR A 206 -14.81 10.64 39.63
N GLU A 207 -14.06 11.57 40.24
CA GLU A 207 -12.59 11.54 40.26
C GLU A 207 -12.12 10.27 40.98
N ASP A 208 -11.48 9.31 40.29
CA ASP A 208 -10.36 8.47 40.77
C ASP A 208 -10.11 7.26 39.84
N THR A 209 -8.83 7.02 39.49
CA THR A 209 -8.29 5.79 38.86
C THR A 209 -9.07 5.17 37.70
N GLU A 210 -8.58 5.38 36.47
CA GLU A 210 -9.00 4.66 35.26
C GLU A 210 -9.24 3.17 35.54
N SER A 211 -10.45 2.68 35.23
CA SER A 211 -10.83 1.29 35.51
C SER A 211 -10.03 0.32 34.64
N ASP A 212 -9.94 -0.94 35.05
CA ASP A 212 -9.23 -1.94 34.23
C ASP A 212 -9.97 -2.24 32.92
N GLU A 213 -11.29 -2.02 32.87
CA GLU A 213 -12.08 -2.06 31.64
C GLU A 213 -11.67 -0.95 30.68
N ASP A 214 -11.55 0.29 31.19
CA ASP A 214 -11.13 1.44 30.38
C ASP A 214 -9.71 1.26 29.85
N LYS A 215 -8.77 0.80 30.70
CA LYS A 215 -7.39 0.49 30.26
C LYS A 215 -7.33 -0.57 29.17
N LEU A 216 -8.15 -1.62 29.30
CA LEU A 216 -8.23 -2.66 28.28
C LEU A 216 -8.81 -2.08 26.99
N LYS A 217 -9.91 -1.33 27.09
CA LYS A 217 -10.57 -0.71 25.95
C LYS A 217 -9.64 0.23 25.20
N ASP A 218 -9.00 1.16 25.89
CA ASP A 218 -8.09 2.15 25.29
C ASP A 218 -6.87 1.47 24.64
N SER A 219 -6.29 0.46 25.29
CA SER A 219 -5.15 -0.24 24.72
C SER A 219 -5.53 -1.12 23.53
N ILE A 220 -6.70 -1.76 23.55
CA ILE A 220 -7.20 -2.54 22.42
C ILE A 220 -7.50 -1.60 21.25
N ASP A 221 -8.16 -0.47 21.51
CA ASP A 221 -8.51 0.50 20.47
C ASP A 221 -7.27 1.09 19.80
N SER A 222 -6.20 1.35 20.57
CA SER A 222 -4.94 1.86 20.03
C SER A 222 -4.21 0.88 19.08
N GLU A 223 -4.42 -0.43 19.23
CA GLU A 223 -3.83 -1.47 18.38
C GLU A 223 -4.79 -1.89 17.26
N LEU A 224 -6.10 -1.81 17.50
CA LEU A 224 -7.13 -2.24 16.56
C LEU A 224 -7.19 -1.27 15.37
N THR A 225 -6.60 -1.69 14.25
CA THR A 225 -6.63 -0.89 13.04
C THR A 225 -8.07 -0.77 12.52
N SER A 226 -8.50 0.44 12.14
CA SER A 226 -9.87 0.74 11.68
C SER A 226 -10.34 -0.07 10.45
N GLY A 227 -9.43 -0.81 9.80
CA GLY A 227 -9.71 -1.74 8.71
C GLY A 227 -10.05 -3.18 9.15
N HIS A 228 -9.86 -3.54 10.42
CA HIS A 228 -9.99 -4.92 10.90
C HIS A 228 -11.28 -5.15 11.70
N GLY A 229 -11.73 -4.16 12.47
CA GLY A 229 -12.96 -4.23 13.25
C GLY A 229 -13.12 -3.05 14.19
N SER A 230 -14.13 -3.11 15.06
CA SER A 230 -14.32 -2.15 16.16
C SER A 230 -14.77 -2.84 17.44
N ILE A 231 -14.45 -2.26 18.60
CA ILE A 231 -14.88 -2.79 19.89
C ILE A 231 -16.40 -2.61 20.02
N LYS A 232 -17.12 -3.71 20.33
CA LYS A 232 -18.53 -3.67 20.76
C LYS A 232 -18.65 -3.57 22.27
N SER A 233 -17.91 -4.40 23.00
CA SER A 233 -17.87 -4.40 24.46
C SER A 233 -16.56 -4.98 24.96
N VAL A 234 -16.16 -4.53 26.15
CA VAL A 234 -15.07 -5.10 26.95
C VAL A 234 -15.63 -5.23 28.35
N ASP A 235 -15.79 -6.46 28.82
CA ASP A 235 -16.30 -6.76 30.15
C ASP A 235 -15.17 -7.41 30.97
N TYR A 236 -14.82 -6.80 32.10
CA TYR A 236 -13.80 -7.33 33.01
C TYR A 236 -14.44 -7.95 34.25
N TYR A 237 -13.99 -9.15 34.58
CA TYR A 237 -14.46 -9.89 35.72
C TYR A 237 -13.30 -10.20 36.66
N ASN A 238 -13.41 -9.73 37.89
CA ASN A 238 -12.52 -10.14 38.98
C ASN A 238 -13.39 -10.80 40.06
N ASP A 239 -13.61 -12.10 39.92
CA ASP A 239 -14.47 -12.87 40.81
C ASP A 239 -13.82 -14.17 41.28
N SER A 240 -14.61 -15.07 41.88
CA SER A 240 -14.13 -16.36 42.37
C SER A 240 -13.54 -17.31 41.31
N LEU A 241 -13.74 -16.99 40.02
CA LEU A 241 -13.22 -17.71 38.86
C LEU A 241 -11.91 -17.11 38.33
N GLY A 242 -11.40 -16.04 38.94
CA GLY A 242 -10.14 -15.38 38.58
C GLY A 242 -10.34 -14.02 37.89
N GLU A 243 -9.24 -13.45 37.42
CA GLU A 243 -9.22 -12.19 36.67
C GLU A 243 -9.38 -12.51 35.18
N ASN A 244 -10.55 -12.25 34.61
CA ASN A 244 -10.86 -12.62 33.23
C ASN A 244 -11.53 -11.47 32.47
N ALA A 245 -11.39 -11.46 31.15
CA ALA A 245 -12.07 -10.49 30.29
C ALA A 245 -12.85 -11.16 29.15
N VAL A 246 -13.98 -10.57 28.78
CA VAL A 246 -14.72 -10.93 27.56
C VAL A 246 -14.74 -9.71 26.66
N ILE A 247 -14.18 -9.85 25.46
CA ILE A 247 -14.03 -8.78 24.49
C ILE A 247 -14.84 -9.17 23.26
N VAL A 248 -15.78 -8.31 22.88
CA VAL A 248 -16.60 -8.51 21.68
C VAL A 248 -16.20 -7.49 20.63
N ILE A 249 -15.80 -7.97 19.46
CA ILE A 249 -15.39 -7.16 18.31
C ILE A 249 -16.45 -7.27 17.23
N LYS A 250 -16.86 -6.15 16.64
CA LYS A 250 -17.61 -6.13 15.38
C LYS A 250 -16.61 -6.32 14.25
N GLY A 251 -16.70 -7.45 13.56
CA GLY A 251 -15.92 -7.68 12.35
C GLY A 251 -16.32 -6.69 11.26
N LYS A 252 -15.33 -6.20 10.51
CA LYS A 252 -15.56 -5.28 9.39
C LYS A 252 -15.69 -6.05 8.09
N GLU A 253 -16.72 -5.73 7.31
CA GLU A 253 -16.85 -6.24 5.95
C GLU A 253 -15.75 -5.64 5.08
N ASN A 254 -15.01 -6.50 4.39
CA ASN A 254 -13.99 -6.13 3.43
C ASN A 254 -14.41 -6.61 2.03
N LEU A 255 -13.60 -6.28 1.04
CA LEU A 255 -13.96 -6.38 -0.38
C LEU A 255 -14.21 -7.78 -0.92
N SER A 256 -13.72 -8.80 -0.22
CA SER A 256 -13.98 -10.19 -0.55
C SER A 256 -14.16 -10.98 0.73
N ASP A 257 -14.90 -12.08 0.67
CA ASP A 257 -15.10 -12.97 1.82
C ASP A 257 -13.77 -13.40 2.44
N LYS A 258 -12.74 -13.62 1.61
CA LYS A 258 -11.38 -13.93 2.07
C LYS A 258 -10.74 -12.78 2.85
N MET A 259 -10.86 -11.54 2.37
CA MET A 259 -10.35 -10.36 3.07
C MET A 259 -11.17 -10.01 4.31
N THR A 260 -12.47 -10.30 4.30
CA THR A 260 -13.35 -10.15 5.45
C THR A 260 -12.91 -11.13 6.54
N SER A 261 -12.73 -12.40 6.18
CA SER A 261 -12.20 -13.44 7.07
C SER A 261 -10.78 -13.11 7.59
N GLU A 262 -9.86 -12.70 6.71
CA GLU A 262 -8.51 -12.29 7.11
C GLU A 262 -8.53 -11.05 8.01
N GLY A 263 -9.31 -10.03 7.68
CA GLY A 263 -9.48 -8.82 8.48
C GLY A 263 -10.01 -9.13 9.88
N MET A 264 -10.95 -10.07 10.02
CA MET A 264 -11.43 -10.52 11.32
C MET A 264 -10.36 -11.28 12.11
N ARG A 265 -9.50 -12.08 11.45
CA ARG A 265 -8.35 -12.70 12.12
C ARG A 265 -7.32 -11.67 12.57
N TYR A 266 -7.09 -10.63 11.77
CA TYR A 266 -6.27 -9.49 12.18
C TYR A 266 -6.88 -8.77 13.38
N ALA A 267 -8.19 -8.59 13.42
CA ALA A 267 -8.88 -7.97 14.56
C ALA A 267 -8.66 -8.75 15.86
N VAL A 268 -8.71 -10.08 15.81
CA VAL A 268 -8.35 -10.94 16.96
C VAL A 268 -6.89 -10.75 17.35
N ALA A 269 -5.96 -10.77 16.38
CA ALA A 269 -4.54 -10.61 16.65
C ALA A 269 -4.20 -9.24 17.28
N ASP A 270 -4.79 -8.16 16.77
CA ASP A 270 -4.59 -6.81 17.29
C ASP A 270 -5.20 -6.66 18.68
N THR A 271 -6.36 -7.29 18.91
CA THR A 271 -6.96 -7.36 20.26
C THR A 271 -6.04 -8.09 21.24
N VAL A 272 -5.41 -9.21 20.85
CA VAL A 272 -4.44 -9.92 21.70
C VAL A 272 -3.24 -9.03 22.05
N LYS A 273 -2.73 -8.25 21.08
CA LYS A 273 -1.64 -7.28 21.33
C LYS A 273 -2.08 -6.18 22.29
N GLY A 274 -3.26 -5.60 22.06
CA GLY A 274 -3.83 -4.58 22.94
C GLY A 274 -4.03 -5.05 24.37
N VAL A 275 -4.59 -6.25 24.56
CA VAL A 275 -4.72 -6.86 25.89
C VAL A 275 -3.35 -7.03 26.56
N ARG A 276 -2.34 -7.52 25.83
CA ARG A 276 -0.97 -7.65 26.33
C ARG A 276 -0.39 -6.31 26.79
N ASP A 277 -0.62 -5.26 26.01
CA ASP A 277 0.02 -3.95 26.18
C ASP A 277 -0.71 -3.06 27.20
N SER A 278 -1.98 -3.35 27.49
CA SER A 278 -2.77 -2.72 28.57
C SER A 278 -2.15 -2.90 29.96
N ARG A 279 -1.38 -3.98 30.15
CA ARG A 279 -0.80 -4.42 31.43
C ARG A 279 -1.82 -4.65 32.55
N VAL A 280 -3.10 -4.79 32.20
CA VAL A 280 -4.14 -5.22 33.13
C VAL A 280 -3.84 -6.66 33.59
N SER A 281 -4.11 -6.93 34.86
CA SER A 281 -3.91 -8.27 35.41
C SER A 281 -5.06 -9.17 34.96
N LEU A 282 -4.71 -10.22 34.23
CA LEU A 282 -5.64 -11.20 33.67
C LEU A 282 -5.00 -12.58 33.75
N ASP A 283 -5.81 -13.59 34.08
CA ASP A 283 -5.49 -15.00 33.94
C ASP A 283 -5.79 -15.47 32.51
N THR A 284 -7.02 -15.21 32.05
CA THR A 284 -7.50 -15.53 30.70
C THR A 284 -8.38 -14.43 30.12
N PHE A 285 -8.56 -14.43 28.80
CA PHE A 285 -9.54 -13.57 28.15
C PHE A 285 -10.13 -14.27 26.92
N THR A 286 -11.38 -13.94 26.63
CA THR A 286 -12.10 -14.42 25.44
C THR A 286 -12.27 -13.28 24.45
N ILE A 287 -11.99 -13.55 23.18
CA ILE A 287 -12.32 -12.65 22.07
C ILE A 287 -13.41 -13.31 21.24
N ASP A 288 -14.48 -12.55 21.01
CA ASP A 288 -15.63 -12.94 20.21
C ASP A 288 -15.82 -11.94 19.08
N VAL A 289 -15.70 -12.41 17.84
CA VAL A 289 -15.95 -11.58 16.65
C VAL A 289 -17.35 -11.86 16.16
N ILE A 290 -18.18 -10.83 16.13
CA ILE A 290 -19.51 -10.89 15.54
C ILE A 290 -19.52 -10.29 14.14
N TYR A 291 -20.30 -10.87 13.25
CA TYR A 291 -20.47 -10.37 11.89
C TYR A 291 -21.85 -10.74 11.32
N PRO A 292 -22.47 -9.91 10.48
CA PRO A 292 -23.71 -10.25 9.82
C PRO A 292 -23.56 -11.44 8.86
N VAL A 293 -24.33 -12.50 9.06
CA VAL A 293 -24.33 -13.68 8.17
C VAL A 293 -25.73 -13.94 7.64
N GLU A 294 -25.87 -14.09 6.33
CA GLU A 294 -27.13 -14.46 5.66
C GLU A 294 -27.30 -15.99 5.64
N ASP A 295 -28.50 -16.47 6.00
CA ASP A 295 -28.84 -17.89 5.90
C ASP A 295 -29.30 -18.28 4.47
N ASP A 296 -29.44 -19.59 4.21
CA ASP A 296 -29.91 -20.12 2.91
C ASP A 296 -31.31 -19.61 2.49
N THR A 297 -32.04 -18.97 3.40
CA THR A 297 -33.39 -18.42 3.18
C THR A 297 -33.40 -16.90 3.00
N GLY A 298 -32.24 -16.25 3.05
CA GLY A 298 -32.07 -14.81 2.86
C GLY A 298 -32.28 -13.96 4.12
N ASN A 299 -32.29 -14.57 5.32
CA ASN A 299 -32.35 -13.81 6.57
C ASN A 299 -30.94 -13.54 7.09
N THR A 300 -30.63 -12.27 7.37
CA THR A 300 -29.36 -11.86 7.97
C THR A 300 -29.42 -11.92 9.49
N ASN A 301 -28.52 -12.67 10.12
CA ASN A 301 -28.25 -12.58 11.55
C ASN A 301 -27.10 -11.59 11.78
N HIS A 302 -27.42 -10.40 12.30
CA HIS A 302 -26.46 -9.30 12.50
C HIS A 302 -25.47 -9.53 13.67
N ASP A 303 -25.76 -10.47 14.57
CA ASP A 303 -24.93 -10.77 15.76
C ASP A 303 -24.39 -12.20 15.71
N PHE A 304 -24.11 -12.73 14.51
CA PHE A 304 -23.57 -14.08 14.39
C PHE A 304 -22.09 -14.11 14.80
N HIS A 305 -21.76 -14.99 15.74
CA HIS A 305 -20.41 -15.19 16.25
C HIS A 305 -19.57 -15.98 15.23
N VAL A 306 -18.70 -15.29 14.51
CA VAL A 306 -17.93 -15.87 13.40
C VAL A 306 -16.56 -16.37 13.81
N ILE A 307 -15.94 -15.77 14.83
CA ILE A 307 -14.71 -16.27 15.47
C ILE A 307 -14.88 -16.21 16.98
N LYS A 308 -14.55 -17.28 17.67
CA LYS A 308 -14.48 -17.31 19.13
C LYS A 308 -13.15 -17.91 19.57
N SER A 309 -12.44 -17.21 20.44
CA SER A 309 -11.12 -17.64 20.89
C SER A 309 -10.88 -17.32 22.36
N GLU A 310 -10.17 -18.22 23.04
CA GLU A 310 -9.79 -18.06 24.45
C GLU A 310 -8.27 -18.08 24.58
N TRP A 311 -7.74 -17.16 25.38
CA TRP A 311 -6.31 -16.91 25.48
C TRP A 311 -5.86 -16.92 26.94
N SER A 312 -4.72 -17.57 27.20
CA SER A 312 -4.04 -17.41 28.48
C SER A 312 -3.10 -16.22 28.43
N MET A 313 -3.20 -15.34 29.43
CA MET A 313 -2.30 -14.18 29.53
C MET A 313 -0.84 -14.60 29.71
N ASN A 314 -0.58 -15.76 30.32
CA ASN A 314 0.78 -16.31 30.43
C ASN A 314 1.35 -16.70 29.06
N THR A 315 0.53 -17.23 28.15
CA THR A 315 0.98 -17.55 26.79
C THR A 315 1.29 -16.25 26.04
N VAL A 316 0.36 -15.29 26.05
CA VAL A 316 0.47 -14.02 25.33
C VAL A 316 1.67 -13.18 25.81
N LYS A 317 1.91 -13.09 27.12
CA LYS A 317 3.07 -12.37 27.68
C LYS A 317 4.42 -12.97 27.29
N ASN A 318 4.48 -14.26 26.99
CA ASN A 318 5.71 -14.97 26.64
C ASN A 318 5.94 -15.09 25.13
N MET A 319 5.04 -14.56 24.28
CA MET A 319 5.23 -14.53 22.84
C MET A 319 6.40 -13.61 22.45
N SER A 320 7.18 -14.03 21.44
CA SER A 320 8.18 -13.15 20.86
C SER A 320 7.52 -12.08 19.99
N SER A 321 8.24 -10.98 19.69
CA SER A 321 7.74 -9.95 18.76
C SER A 321 7.37 -10.54 17.40
N THR A 322 8.15 -11.51 16.90
CA THR A 322 7.87 -12.20 15.63
C THR A 322 6.60 -13.05 15.69
N ASP A 323 6.34 -13.72 16.82
CA ASP A 323 5.10 -14.49 16.99
C ASP A 323 3.87 -13.58 16.96
N LEU A 324 3.99 -12.37 17.52
CA LEU A 324 2.90 -11.40 17.55
C LEU A 324 2.67 -10.71 16.20
N GLU A 325 3.72 -10.47 15.43
CA GLU A 325 3.60 -9.96 14.05
C GLU A 325 2.88 -10.93 13.12
N LEU A 326 3.04 -12.24 13.34
CA LEU A 326 2.45 -13.30 12.52
C LEU A 326 1.16 -13.89 13.10
N LEU A 327 0.69 -13.36 14.23
CA LEU A 327 -0.36 -13.99 15.04
C LEU A 327 -1.67 -14.19 14.28
N ASN A 328 -2.02 -13.29 13.36
CA ASN A 328 -3.22 -13.39 12.53
C ASN A 328 -3.29 -14.66 11.66
N THR A 329 -2.14 -15.30 11.38
CA THR A 329 -2.06 -16.54 10.60
C THR A 329 -1.97 -17.81 11.44
N ASP A 330 -1.61 -17.67 12.73
CA ASP A 330 -1.29 -18.76 13.65
C ASP A 330 -2.19 -18.72 14.91
N LEU A 331 -3.40 -18.15 14.83
CA LEU A 331 -4.29 -17.94 15.98
C LEU A 331 -4.60 -19.25 16.73
N ASP A 332 -4.91 -20.32 15.99
CA ASP A 332 -5.28 -21.65 16.50
C ASP A 332 -4.12 -22.38 17.22
N LYS A 333 -2.89 -22.04 16.86
CA LYS A 333 -1.67 -22.60 17.47
C LYS A 333 -1.41 -22.04 18.87
N TYR A 334 -1.80 -20.80 19.12
CA TYR A 334 -1.48 -20.07 20.35
C TYR A 334 -2.65 -19.91 21.31
N ALA A 335 -3.89 -19.87 20.80
CA ALA A 335 -5.08 -19.81 21.63
C ALA A 335 -5.28 -21.12 22.42
N ASN A 336 -5.83 -21.02 23.63
CA ASN A 336 -6.27 -22.20 24.40
C ASN A 336 -7.44 -22.91 23.70
N SER A 337 -8.32 -22.12 23.08
CA SER A 337 -9.37 -22.59 22.20
C SER A 337 -9.57 -21.60 21.05
N TYR A 338 -9.85 -22.11 19.86
CA TYR A 338 -10.12 -21.32 18.67
C TYR A 338 -11.20 -22.02 17.85
N ASP A 339 -12.30 -21.32 17.62
CA ASP A 339 -13.40 -21.75 16.76
C ASP A 339 -13.67 -20.68 15.72
N GLU A 340 -13.69 -21.09 14.45
CA GLU A 340 -13.94 -20.21 13.31
C GLU A 340 -15.06 -20.83 12.48
N SER A 341 -16.16 -20.09 12.38
CA SER A 341 -17.36 -20.49 11.68
C SER A 341 -17.06 -20.82 10.22
N THR A 342 -17.74 -21.84 9.69
CA THR A 342 -17.71 -22.13 8.25
C THR A 342 -18.34 -21.02 7.41
N ALA A 343 -19.10 -20.10 8.03
CA ALA A 343 -19.61 -18.92 7.35
C ALA A 343 -18.50 -17.95 6.88
N LEU A 344 -17.27 -18.09 7.40
CA LEU A 344 -16.09 -17.32 6.97
C LEU A 344 -15.20 -18.04 5.94
N LYS A 345 -15.57 -19.26 5.49
CA LYS A 345 -14.69 -20.16 4.70
C LYS A 345 -15.06 -20.27 3.23
#